data_AF-A0A066PQV9-F1
#
_entry.id   AF-A0A066PQV9-F1
#
_cell.length_a   1.000
_cell.length_b   1.000
_cell.length_c   1.000
_cell.angle_alpha   90.00
_cell.angle_beta   90.00
_cell.angle_gamma   90.00
#
_symmetry.space_group_name_H-M   'P 1'
#
loop_
_entity.id
_entity.type
_entity.pdbx_description
1 polymer ?
#
loop_
_entity_poly.entity_id
_entity_poly.type
_entity_poly.pdbx_seq_one_letter_code
_entity_poly.pdbx_strand_id
1 'polypeptide(L)'
;MYVALAKESVIGERKRAFVALAGGGAKGLIHVGALRALEDRNVAFHGLAGTSAGAIVAALKAAGFLSRELLDPDGGPTLMDQLSAIDPEISRATDIFGKAGWARVLAFRWAAGHAWLLGLVGVLVAIALPTGLILAGASRSGPIILAVATVTILVAGLAILGARFLVGGLADVRRFRSALATLLQRKMFPEDPDRVVLMSDFGKDGRPTLKIVSANLSKRRLQLFSPERTPGVATADAVAASICLPIIFSPWRIDQSTFVDGGIVSNLPAWPFDEERELDPQALTIAVEIADTSNAPIVRRFNWLPSAVRTALFGSGELNLRVSGQAEQLVLESSLNLLQFDLTLEQARQEVRDGEAAALVRLDKRLFRRPELYRNACEVTRGLAEDVIESALDMKAKRVRVAIAVPDKDYHHSLRLRFSSGYEADADEAMLVPIVGSVLGEAWRARESRFELVPFPPEFDLPGDANRLRRNLRWPRLAWQLCIPISDDTKRARFTVQISGDAKLPAADPRLEDAITEMESSVKGFFNLIIQELSELEDDHGLEEHHL
;
A
#
# COMPACT_ATOMS: atom_id res chain seq x y z
N MET A 1 -7.56 22.18 -29.42
CA MET A 1 -8.86 21.53 -29.69
C MET A 1 -8.89 20.09 -29.18
N TYR A 2 -8.01 19.19 -29.64
CA TYR A 2 -7.95 17.80 -29.16
C TYR A 2 -7.64 17.66 -27.65
N VAL A 3 -6.76 18.49 -27.10
CA VAL A 3 -6.53 18.58 -25.64
C VAL A 3 -7.75 19.08 -24.87
N ALA A 4 -8.61 19.89 -25.50
CA ALA A 4 -9.85 20.39 -24.88
C ALA A 4 -10.99 19.35 -24.96
N LEU A 5 -11.09 18.62 -26.07
CA LEU A 5 -12.03 17.49 -26.22
C LEU A 5 -11.69 16.34 -25.27
N ALA A 6 -10.41 16.09 -25.00
CA ALA A 6 -9.96 15.17 -23.95
C ALA A 6 -10.31 15.66 -22.52
N LYS A 7 -10.70 16.93 -22.33
CA LYS A 7 -11.11 17.48 -21.03
C LYS A 7 -12.63 17.47 -20.83
N GLU A 8 -13.45 17.35 -21.89
CA GLU A 8 -14.90 17.56 -21.82
C GLU A 8 -15.73 16.28 -21.51
N SER A 9 -15.16 15.08 -21.51
CA SER A 9 -15.89 13.82 -21.31
C SER A 9 -15.82 13.23 -19.89
N VAL A 10 -15.92 14.01 -18.80
CA VAL A 10 -15.83 13.42 -17.45
C VAL A 10 -16.78 14.05 -16.43
N ILE A 11 -18.00 13.50 -16.38
CA ILE A 11 -18.75 13.33 -15.13
C ILE A 11 -19.32 11.91 -15.15
N GLY A 12 -18.92 11.04 -14.22
CA GLY A 12 -19.91 10.11 -13.65
C GLY A 12 -19.64 8.61 -13.61
N GLU A 13 -18.40 8.10 -13.46
CA GLU A 13 -18.23 6.72 -13.00
C GLU A 13 -17.45 6.59 -11.69
N ARG A 14 -18.06 5.87 -10.74
CA ARG A 14 -17.54 5.66 -9.39
C ARG A 14 -16.40 4.63 -9.47
N LYS A 15 -15.14 5.07 -9.39
CA LYS A 15 -13.99 4.14 -9.48
C LYS A 15 -14.00 3.15 -8.31
N ARG A 16 -13.94 1.87 -8.62
CA ARG A 16 -13.88 0.77 -7.65
C ARG A 16 -12.44 0.61 -7.16
N ALA A 17 -12.25 0.40 -5.85
CA ALA A 17 -10.90 0.28 -5.29
C ALA A 17 -10.77 -0.79 -4.20
N PHE A 18 -9.64 -1.50 -4.25
CA PHE A 18 -9.08 -2.31 -3.18
C PHE A 18 -8.00 -1.48 -2.47
N VAL A 19 -8.12 -1.31 -1.16
CA VAL A 19 -7.22 -0.43 -0.39
C VAL A 19 -6.50 -1.23 0.69
N ALA A 20 -5.18 -1.20 0.67
CA ALA A 20 -4.32 -1.82 1.68
C ALA A 20 -3.69 -0.74 2.56
N LEU A 21 -3.81 -0.88 3.88
CA LEU A 21 -3.34 0.10 4.87
C LEU A 21 -2.20 -0.49 5.70
N ALA A 22 -1.03 0.16 5.67
CA ALA A 22 0.14 -0.31 6.40
C ALA A 22 0.00 -0.21 7.93
N GLY A 23 0.81 -0.97 8.66
CA GLY A 23 1.02 -0.74 10.08
C GLY A 23 1.90 0.49 10.36
N GLY A 24 1.67 1.14 11.50
CA GLY A 24 2.44 2.34 11.90
C GLY A 24 2.21 2.87 13.31
N GLY A 25 1.51 2.13 14.19
CA GLY A 25 1.17 2.61 15.53
C GLY A 25 0.38 3.93 15.49
N ALA A 26 0.77 4.93 16.28
CA ALA A 26 0.11 6.23 16.31
C ALA A 26 0.12 6.97 14.96
N LYS A 27 1.12 6.69 14.08
CA LYS A 27 1.16 7.22 12.72
C LYS A 27 -0.04 6.80 11.86
N GLY A 28 -0.77 5.75 12.27
CA GLY A 28 -1.94 5.25 11.56
C GLY A 28 -3.10 6.24 11.42
N LEU A 29 -3.08 7.38 12.12
CA LEU A 29 -4.02 8.49 11.90
C LEU A 29 -3.98 8.99 10.46
N ILE A 30 -2.81 8.96 9.81
CA ILE A 30 -2.65 9.43 8.43
C ILE A 30 -3.51 8.64 7.43
N HIS A 31 -3.86 7.39 7.76
CA HIS A 31 -4.78 6.57 6.96
C HIS A 31 -6.18 7.16 6.92
N VAL A 32 -6.63 7.85 7.97
CA VAL A 32 -7.92 8.53 7.98
C VAL A 32 -7.92 9.64 6.93
N GLY A 33 -6.86 10.43 6.85
CA GLY A 33 -6.70 11.46 5.81
C GLY A 33 -6.66 10.86 4.40
N ALA A 34 -5.94 9.76 4.22
CA ALA A 34 -5.90 9.04 2.94
C ALA A 34 -7.28 8.54 2.49
N LEU A 35 -8.06 7.97 3.42
CA LEU A 35 -9.40 7.49 3.13
C LEU A 35 -10.39 8.63 2.84
N ARG A 36 -10.27 9.79 3.52
CA ARG A 36 -11.04 10.99 3.20
C ARG A 36 -10.78 11.46 1.77
N ALA A 37 -9.51 11.56 1.38
CA ALA A 37 -9.13 11.94 0.03
C ALA A 37 -9.73 11.00 -1.03
N LEU A 38 -9.86 9.70 -0.73
CA LEU A 38 -10.52 8.73 -1.61
C LEU A 38 -12.06 8.88 -1.61
N GLU A 39 -12.67 9.14 -0.45
CA GLU A 39 -14.11 9.41 -0.34
C GLU A 39 -14.52 10.66 -1.13
N ASP A 40 -13.74 11.74 -1.04
CA ASP A 40 -13.96 13.00 -1.75
C ASP A 40 -13.90 12.84 -3.28
N ARG A 41 -13.14 11.83 -3.75
CA ARG A 41 -13.08 11.43 -5.16
C ARG A 41 -14.14 10.40 -5.55
N ASN A 42 -15.15 10.20 -4.70
CA ASN A 42 -16.23 9.27 -4.90
C ASN A 42 -15.71 7.84 -5.19
N VAL A 43 -14.64 7.39 -4.53
CA VAL A 43 -14.14 6.03 -4.70
C VAL A 43 -15.07 5.02 -3.99
N ALA A 44 -15.34 3.89 -4.65
CA ALA A 44 -16.10 2.77 -4.11
C ALA A 44 -15.18 1.68 -3.57
N PHE A 45 -15.04 1.59 -2.25
CA PHE A 45 -14.25 0.55 -1.59
C PHE A 45 -14.90 -0.84 -1.81
N HIS A 46 -14.21 -1.74 -2.51
CA HIS A 46 -14.63 -3.13 -2.72
C HIS A 46 -13.89 -4.11 -1.81
N GLY A 47 -12.69 -3.74 -1.36
CA GLY A 47 -11.98 -4.47 -0.33
C GLY A 47 -11.00 -3.58 0.42
N LEU A 48 -10.81 -3.91 1.69
CA LEU A 48 -9.90 -3.24 2.60
C LEU A 48 -8.99 -4.26 3.26
N ALA A 49 -7.69 -4.05 3.19
CA ALA A 49 -6.69 -4.83 3.89
C ALA A 49 -5.95 -3.96 4.89
N GLY A 50 -5.54 -4.54 6.01
CA GLY A 50 -4.82 -3.77 7.03
C GLY A 50 -3.91 -4.61 7.92
N THR A 51 -2.84 -3.97 8.37
CA THR A 51 -1.91 -4.48 9.38
C THR A 51 -1.82 -3.49 10.53
N SER A 52 -1.81 -3.94 11.79
CA SER A 52 -1.67 -3.07 12.98
C SER A 52 -2.69 -1.93 12.99
N ALA A 53 -2.25 -0.67 13.14
CA ALA A 53 -3.12 0.49 13.05
C ALA A 53 -3.96 0.52 11.75
N GLY A 54 -3.40 0.07 10.62
CA GLY A 54 -4.14 -0.08 9.36
C GLY A 54 -5.28 -1.11 9.45
N ALA A 55 -5.15 -2.16 10.27
CA ALA A 55 -6.21 -3.14 10.49
C ALA A 55 -7.41 -2.55 11.25
N ILE A 56 -7.16 -1.65 12.21
CA ILE A 56 -8.23 -0.91 12.92
C ILE A 56 -9.02 -0.07 11.92
N VAL A 57 -8.31 0.75 11.14
CA VAL A 57 -8.92 1.66 10.17
C VAL A 57 -9.65 0.87 9.07
N ALA A 58 -9.04 -0.20 8.55
CA ALA A 58 -9.65 -1.07 7.55
C ALA A 58 -10.93 -1.74 8.06
N ALA A 59 -10.93 -2.28 9.30
CA ALA A 59 -12.10 -2.95 9.87
C ALA A 59 -13.27 -1.99 10.08
N LEU A 60 -13.01 -0.80 10.64
CA LEU A 60 -14.02 0.23 10.82
C LEU A 60 -14.54 0.71 9.45
N LYS A 61 -13.65 0.98 8.49
CA LYS A 61 -14.05 1.43 7.17
C LYS A 61 -14.91 0.39 6.43
N ALA A 62 -14.52 -0.88 6.49
CA ALA A 62 -15.27 -1.99 5.89
C ALA A 62 -16.63 -2.22 6.57
N ALA A 63 -16.75 -1.89 7.86
CA ALA A 63 -18.01 -1.96 8.61
C ALA A 63 -18.99 -0.82 8.26
N GLY A 64 -18.58 0.14 7.41
CA GLY A 64 -19.42 1.24 6.94
C GLY A 64 -19.21 2.55 7.70
N PHE A 65 -18.14 2.70 8.48
CA PHE A 65 -17.77 4.00 9.03
C PHE A 65 -17.25 4.93 7.93
N LEU A 66 -17.65 6.19 7.95
CA LEU A 66 -17.06 7.25 7.16
C LEU A 66 -15.75 7.72 7.81
N SER A 67 -14.80 8.20 7.02
CA SER A 67 -13.51 8.63 7.60
C SER A 67 -13.67 9.79 8.59
N ARG A 68 -14.66 10.68 8.35
CA ARG A 68 -15.08 11.73 9.30
C ARG A 68 -15.63 11.21 10.63
N GLU A 69 -16.17 9.98 10.67
CA GLU A 69 -16.59 9.36 11.94
C GLU A 69 -15.38 8.84 12.73
N LEU A 70 -14.25 8.56 12.06
CA LEU A 70 -13.02 8.11 12.71
C LEU A 70 -12.27 9.27 13.37
N LEU A 71 -12.05 10.34 12.60
CA LEU A 71 -11.54 11.61 13.11
C LEU A 71 -11.93 12.73 12.15
N ASP A 72 -12.77 13.65 12.59
CA ASP A 72 -13.08 14.85 11.82
C ASP A 72 -12.06 15.97 12.09
N PRO A 73 -11.26 16.38 11.09
CA PRO A 73 -10.35 17.52 11.24
C PRO A 73 -11.11 18.83 11.50
N ASP A 74 -12.38 18.95 11.10
CA ASP A 74 -13.11 20.22 11.07
C ASP A 74 -13.98 20.47 12.32
N GLY A 75 -13.78 19.69 13.38
CA GLY A 75 -14.44 19.91 14.66
C GLY A 75 -15.54 18.91 15.01
N GLY A 76 -15.80 17.92 14.16
CA GLY A 76 -16.78 16.86 14.42
C GLY A 76 -16.34 15.78 15.43
N PRO A 77 -17.16 14.72 15.57
CA PRO A 77 -16.91 13.64 16.52
C PRO A 77 -15.70 12.79 16.14
N THR A 78 -15.13 12.12 17.13
CA THR A 78 -13.98 11.23 16.96
C THR A 78 -14.34 9.78 17.30
N LEU A 79 -13.50 8.85 16.85
CA LEU A 79 -13.55 7.47 17.28
C LEU A 79 -13.47 7.35 18.82
N MET A 80 -12.67 8.21 19.47
CA MET A 80 -12.52 8.19 20.92
C MET A 80 -13.81 8.61 21.63
N ASP A 81 -14.56 9.57 21.09
CA ASP A 81 -15.87 9.94 21.64
C ASP A 81 -16.86 8.77 21.56
N GLN A 82 -16.84 8.03 20.46
CA GLN A 82 -17.69 6.85 20.27
C GLN A 82 -17.28 5.68 21.19
N LEU A 83 -15.97 5.46 21.37
CA LEU A 83 -15.47 4.45 22.31
C LEU A 83 -15.78 4.84 23.76
N SER A 84 -15.65 6.11 24.13
CA SER A 84 -16.00 6.64 25.45
C SER A 84 -17.48 6.46 25.78
N ALA A 85 -18.36 6.59 24.78
CA ALA A 85 -19.78 6.33 24.94
C ALA A 85 -20.11 4.84 25.20
N ILE A 86 -19.23 3.92 24.84
CA ILE A 86 -19.36 2.48 25.10
C ILE A 86 -18.70 2.12 26.43
N ASP A 87 -17.49 2.65 26.67
CA ASP A 87 -16.69 2.43 27.85
C ASP A 87 -16.10 3.78 28.32
N PRO A 88 -16.69 4.41 29.36
CA PRO A 88 -16.30 5.75 29.83
C PRO A 88 -14.84 5.89 30.27
N GLU A 89 -14.14 4.78 30.51
CA GLU A 89 -12.74 4.82 30.85
C GLU A 89 -11.82 4.82 29.60
N ILE A 90 -12.36 4.72 28.37
CA ILE A 90 -11.64 4.92 27.10
C ILE A 90 -11.96 6.32 26.58
N SER A 91 -11.34 7.33 27.18
CA SER A 91 -11.53 8.74 26.80
C SER A 91 -10.45 9.25 25.84
N ARG A 92 -9.27 8.62 25.88
CA ARG A 92 -8.06 9.00 25.14
C ARG A 92 -7.41 7.77 24.52
N ALA A 93 -6.60 7.97 23.49
CA ALA A 93 -5.82 6.88 22.88
C ALA A 93 -4.91 6.16 23.90
N THR A 94 -4.40 6.87 24.91
CA THR A 94 -3.60 6.28 26.01
C THR A 94 -4.39 5.33 26.90
N ASP A 95 -5.72 5.45 26.93
CA ASP A 95 -6.56 4.62 27.79
C ASP A 95 -6.75 3.19 27.22
N ILE A 96 -6.46 3.00 25.93
CA ILE A 96 -6.36 1.69 25.25
C ILE A 96 -5.35 0.79 25.98
N PHE A 97 -4.30 1.36 26.57
CA PHE A 97 -3.24 0.65 27.28
C PHE A 97 -3.61 0.35 28.75
N GLY A 98 -4.71 0.92 29.25
CA GLY A 98 -5.04 0.97 30.67
C GLY A 98 -4.09 1.85 31.48
N LYS A 99 -4.53 2.38 32.63
CA LYS A 99 -3.72 3.29 33.48
C LYS A 99 -2.37 2.70 33.87
N ALA A 100 -2.36 1.43 34.29
CA ALA A 100 -1.14 0.73 34.69
C ALA A 100 -0.25 0.36 33.49
N GLY A 101 -0.85 -0.04 32.36
CA GLY A 101 -0.09 -0.37 31.15
C GLY A 101 0.56 0.87 30.54
N TRP A 102 -0.17 2.00 30.47
CA TRP A 102 0.39 3.26 29.99
C TRP A 102 1.53 3.77 30.88
N ALA A 103 1.39 3.70 32.20
CA ALA A 103 2.48 4.05 33.11
C ALA A 103 3.75 3.21 32.87
N ARG A 104 3.61 1.93 32.54
CA ARG A 104 4.72 1.05 32.17
C ARG A 104 5.31 1.41 30.81
N VAL A 105 4.48 1.78 29.83
CA VAL A 105 4.95 2.26 28.52
C VAL A 105 5.74 3.57 28.68
N LEU A 106 5.30 4.50 29.52
CA LEU A 106 6.04 5.71 29.84
C LEU A 106 7.37 5.40 30.52
N ALA A 107 7.39 4.50 31.50
CA ALA A 107 8.62 4.06 32.16
C ALA A 107 9.59 3.40 31.17
N PHE A 108 9.08 2.61 30.23
CA PHE A 108 9.85 2.01 29.16
C PHE A 108 10.43 3.06 28.20
N ARG A 109 9.61 4.04 27.75
CA ARG A 109 10.07 5.17 26.91
C ARG A 109 11.19 5.95 27.60
N TRP A 110 11.02 6.24 28.90
CA TRP A 110 12.05 6.92 29.70
C TRP A 110 13.33 6.08 29.79
N ALA A 111 13.21 4.80 30.12
CA ALA A 111 14.33 3.87 30.23
C ALA A 111 15.10 3.73 28.90
N ALA A 112 14.39 3.62 27.77
CA ALA A 112 14.98 3.56 26.44
C ALA A 112 15.73 4.85 26.08
N GLY A 113 15.16 6.02 26.43
CA GLY A 113 15.83 7.32 26.24
C GLY A 113 17.06 7.52 27.13
N HIS A 114 17.11 6.82 28.27
CA HIS A 114 18.19 6.90 29.26
C HIS A 114 19.01 5.60 29.36
N ALA A 115 19.11 4.84 28.26
CA ALA A 115 19.84 3.57 28.24
C ALA A 115 21.30 3.69 28.73
N TRP A 116 21.91 4.88 28.62
CA TRP A 116 23.24 5.17 29.15
C TRP A 116 23.30 5.14 30.69
N LEU A 117 22.26 5.60 31.40
CA LEU A 117 22.17 5.53 32.86
C LEU A 117 22.07 4.07 33.31
N LEU A 118 21.26 3.27 32.62
CA LEU A 118 21.15 1.83 32.88
C LEU A 118 22.50 1.12 32.63
N GLY A 119 23.23 1.52 31.59
CA GLY A 119 24.58 1.04 31.33
C GLY A 119 25.55 1.41 32.45
N LEU A 120 25.52 2.65 32.94
CA LEU A 120 26.36 3.13 34.03
C LEU A 120 26.05 2.39 35.34
N VAL A 121 24.77 2.21 35.67
CA VAL A 121 24.34 1.39 36.82
C VAL A 121 24.81 -0.05 36.65
N GLY A 122 24.69 -0.62 35.45
CA GLY A 122 25.19 -1.97 35.15
C GLY A 122 26.71 -2.11 35.38
N VAL A 123 27.50 -1.11 34.96
CA VAL A 123 28.95 -1.07 35.21
C VAL A 123 29.25 -0.93 36.71
N LEU A 124 28.55 -0.05 37.42
CA LEU A 124 28.71 0.11 38.86
C LEU A 124 28.38 -1.18 39.61
N VAL A 125 27.29 -1.87 39.24
CA VAL A 125 26.92 -3.18 39.80
C VAL A 125 27.98 -4.23 39.46
N ALA A 126 28.47 -4.28 38.23
CA ALA A 126 29.50 -5.24 37.80
C ALA A 126 30.84 -5.05 38.54
N ILE A 127 31.14 -3.84 39.02
CA ILE A 127 32.34 -3.55 39.82
C ILE A 127 32.06 -3.78 41.31
N ALA A 128 30.93 -3.28 41.82
CA ALA A 128 30.60 -3.29 43.24
C ALA A 128 30.25 -4.70 43.76
N LEU A 129 29.57 -5.53 42.96
CA LEU A 129 29.12 -6.86 43.40
C LEU A 129 30.31 -7.81 43.64
N PRO A 130 31.27 -7.97 42.70
CA PRO A 130 32.43 -8.84 42.93
C PRO A 130 33.33 -8.31 44.04
N THR A 131 33.57 -6.99 44.08
CA THR A 131 34.37 -6.35 45.12
C THR A 131 33.75 -6.55 46.50
N GLY A 132 32.42 -6.38 46.61
CA GLY A 132 31.66 -6.63 47.81
C GLY A 132 31.71 -8.09 48.25
N LEU A 133 31.58 -9.04 47.32
CA LEU A 133 31.71 -10.47 47.61
C LEU A 133 33.12 -10.84 48.13
N ILE A 134 34.18 -10.27 47.54
CA ILE A 134 35.56 -10.45 48.00
C ILE A 134 35.73 -9.89 49.41
N LEU A 135 35.25 -8.67 49.68
CA LEU A 135 35.28 -8.04 51.01
C LEU A 135 34.47 -8.81 52.04
N ALA A 136 33.30 -9.33 51.66
CA ALA A 136 32.45 -10.15 52.52
C ALA A 136 33.16 -11.46 52.91
N GLY A 137 33.82 -12.12 51.95
CA GLY A 137 34.61 -13.33 52.19
C GLY A 137 35.86 -13.09 53.04
N ALA A 138 36.58 -11.99 52.78
CA ALA A 138 37.82 -11.64 53.48
C ALA A 138 37.59 -11.15 54.92
N SER A 139 36.57 -10.31 55.13
CA SER A 139 36.29 -9.72 56.45
C SER A 139 35.46 -10.61 57.37
N ARG A 140 34.69 -11.56 56.82
CA ARG A 140 33.64 -12.33 57.53
C ARG A 140 32.67 -11.43 58.32
N SER A 141 32.55 -10.17 57.93
CA SER A 141 31.69 -9.19 58.61
C SER A 141 30.24 -9.44 58.24
N GLY A 142 29.42 -9.82 59.24
CA GLY A 142 27.98 -10.03 59.07
C GLY A 142 27.27 -8.86 58.36
N PRO A 143 27.52 -7.58 58.74
CA PRO A 143 26.96 -6.41 58.05
C PRO A 143 27.31 -6.31 56.55
N ILE A 144 28.56 -6.62 56.17
CA ILE A 144 29.01 -6.54 54.77
C ILE A 144 28.37 -7.65 53.94
N ILE A 145 28.31 -8.86 54.50
CA ILE A 145 27.63 -10.01 53.86
C ILE A 145 26.15 -9.67 53.61
N LEU A 146 25.47 -9.10 54.60
CA LEU A 146 24.06 -8.72 54.48
C LEU A 146 23.84 -7.63 53.42
N ALA A 147 24.71 -6.62 53.37
CA ALA A 147 24.62 -5.54 52.38
C ALA A 147 24.78 -6.08 50.95
N VAL A 148 25.79 -6.93 50.71
CA VAL A 148 26.04 -7.53 49.39
C VAL A 148 24.91 -8.47 48.98
N ALA A 149 24.39 -9.28 49.91
CA ALA A 149 23.25 -10.14 49.66
C ALA A 149 22.00 -9.32 49.29
N THR A 150 21.73 -8.22 49.99
CA THR A 150 20.59 -7.34 49.72
C THR A 150 20.67 -6.71 48.33
N VAL A 151 21.84 -6.17 47.95
CA VAL A 151 22.05 -5.60 46.61
C VAL A 151 21.91 -6.67 45.53
N THR A 152 22.45 -7.87 45.76
CA THR A 152 22.34 -8.99 44.81
C THR A 152 20.88 -9.40 44.60
N ILE A 153 20.11 -9.54 45.68
CA ILE A 153 18.69 -9.88 45.63
C ILE A 153 17.89 -8.78 44.91
N LEU A 154 18.20 -7.50 45.17
CA LEU A 154 17.55 -6.37 44.52
C LEU A 154 17.82 -6.37 43.00
N VAL A 155 19.08 -6.55 42.59
CA VAL A 155 19.47 -6.61 41.18
C VAL A 155 18.84 -7.82 40.48
N ALA A 156 18.89 -8.99 41.10
CA ALA A 156 18.25 -10.19 40.57
C ALA A 156 16.72 -10.02 40.47
N GLY A 157 16.09 -9.42 41.50
CA GLY A 157 14.66 -9.12 41.51
C GLY A 157 14.26 -8.16 40.39
N LEU A 158 15.03 -7.08 40.18
CA LEU A 158 14.82 -6.15 39.08
C LEU A 158 15.03 -6.80 37.71
N ALA A 159 16.04 -7.67 37.57
CA ALA A 159 16.29 -8.41 36.34
C ALA A 159 15.16 -9.40 36.02
N ILE A 160 14.68 -10.16 37.01
CA ILE A 160 13.54 -11.07 36.87
C ILE A 160 12.27 -10.30 36.53
N LEU A 161 12.03 -9.17 37.20
CA LEU A 161 10.87 -8.32 36.95
C LEU A 161 10.91 -7.75 35.53
N GLY A 162 12.06 -7.24 35.09
CA GLY A 162 12.29 -6.77 33.72
C GLY A 162 12.08 -7.87 32.67
N ALA A 163 12.60 -9.07 32.92
CA ALA A 163 12.42 -10.22 32.04
C ALA A 163 10.94 -10.65 31.94
N ARG A 164 10.21 -10.65 33.05
CA ARG A 164 8.77 -10.95 33.06
C ARG A 164 7.97 -9.92 32.25
N PHE A 165 8.33 -8.64 32.32
CA PHE A 165 7.68 -7.61 31.51
C PHE A 165 7.96 -7.73 30.02
N LEU A 166 9.21 -8.06 29.64
CA LEU A 166 9.57 -8.29 28.23
C LEU A 166 8.79 -9.47 27.61
N VAL A 167 8.54 -10.52 28.40
CA VAL A 167 7.81 -11.73 27.93
C VAL A 167 6.30 -11.54 27.98
N GLY A 168 5.77 -10.82 28.98
CA GLY A 168 4.34 -10.66 29.21
C GLY A 168 3.68 -9.50 28.43
N GLY A 169 4.47 -8.55 27.92
CA GLY A 169 3.97 -7.29 27.37
C GLY A 169 3.73 -6.23 28.47
N LEU A 170 3.86 -4.95 28.12
CA LEU A 170 3.67 -3.83 29.04
C LEU A 170 2.19 -3.50 29.29
N ALA A 171 1.36 -3.67 28.27
CA ALA A 171 -0.08 -3.40 28.27
C ALA A 171 -0.86 -4.54 27.60
N ASP A 172 -2.18 -4.58 27.81
CA ASP A 172 -3.08 -5.52 27.14
C ASP A 172 -4.16 -4.79 26.34
N VAL A 173 -4.67 -5.46 25.30
CA VAL A 173 -5.63 -4.88 24.34
C VAL A 173 -7.06 -5.38 24.54
N ARG A 174 -7.36 -6.11 25.62
CA ARG A 174 -8.66 -6.77 25.83
C ARG A 174 -9.81 -5.78 25.89
N ARG A 175 -9.55 -4.66 26.57
CA ARG A 175 -10.53 -3.59 26.73
C ARG A 175 -10.88 -2.95 25.40
N PHE A 176 -9.87 -2.56 24.64
CA PHE A 176 -10.04 -2.02 23.29
C PHE A 176 -10.75 -3.01 22.36
N ARG A 177 -10.36 -4.30 22.39
CA ARG A 177 -11.04 -5.36 21.64
C ARG A 177 -12.53 -5.42 21.97
N SER A 178 -12.89 -5.33 23.24
CA SER A 178 -14.29 -5.41 23.68
C SER A 178 -15.09 -4.17 23.22
N ALA A 179 -14.53 -2.97 23.37
CA ALA A 179 -15.15 -1.75 22.89
C ALA A 179 -15.30 -1.73 21.35
N LEU A 180 -14.27 -2.20 20.62
CA LEU A 180 -14.31 -2.34 19.17
C LEU A 180 -15.37 -3.36 18.73
N ALA A 181 -15.50 -4.49 19.42
CA ALA A 181 -16.52 -5.50 19.11
C ALA A 181 -17.93 -4.91 19.19
N THR A 182 -18.22 -4.18 20.28
CA THR A 182 -19.51 -3.49 20.46
C THR A 182 -19.71 -2.40 19.40
N LEU A 183 -18.66 -1.65 19.06
CA LEU A 183 -18.74 -0.59 18.06
C LEU A 183 -19.06 -1.14 16.67
N LEU A 184 -18.39 -2.23 16.26
CA LEU A 184 -18.67 -2.92 14.99
C LEU A 184 -20.07 -3.51 14.97
N GLN A 185 -20.50 -4.17 16.05
CA GLN A 185 -21.83 -4.76 16.19
C GLN A 185 -22.91 -3.68 16.01
N ARG A 186 -22.83 -2.57 16.75
CA ARG A 186 -23.81 -1.47 16.67
C ARG A 186 -23.92 -0.87 15.28
N LYS A 187 -22.81 -0.78 14.53
CA LYS A 187 -22.80 -0.23 13.17
C LYS A 187 -23.36 -1.20 12.14
N MET A 188 -22.95 -2.48 12.22
CA MET A 188 -23.26 -3.47 11.17
C MET A 188 -24.61 -4.15 11.38
N PHE A 189 -25.02 -4.37 12.63
CA PHE A 189 -26.20 -5.15 13.01
C PHE A 189 -26.97 -4.46 14.16
N PRO A 190 -27.51 -3.25 13.95
CA PRO A 190 -28.20 -2.50 15.00
C PRO A 190 -29.39 -3.25 15.61
N GLU A 191 -30.04 -4.12 14.84
CA GLU A 191 -31.20 -4.91 15.25
C GLU A 191 -30.86 -6.16 16.09
N ASP A 192 -29.59 -6.55 16.17
CA ASP A 192 -29.15 -7.77 16.86
C ASP A 192 -27.97 -7.47 17.83
N PRO A 193 -28.26 -7.00 19.06
CA PRO A 193 -27.27 -6.53 20.04
C PRO A 193 -26.25 -7.59 20.47
N ASP A 194 -26.65 -8.86 20.49
CA ASP A 194 -25.83 -9.96 21.01
C ASP A 194 -24.99 -10.64 19.91
N ARG A 195 -25.16 -10.23 18.64
CA ARG A 195 -24.42 -10.79 17.52
C ARG A 195 -22.94 -10.42 17.54
N VAL A 196 -22.10 -11.45 17.42
CA VAL A 196 -20.67 -11.27 17.19
C VAL A 196 -20.43 -10.99 15.71
N VAL A 197 -19.72 -9.91 15.40
CA VAL A 197 -19.25 -9.61 14.04
C VAL A 197 -18.10 -10.55 13.69
N LEU A 198 -18.30 -11.36 12.65
CA LEU A 198 -17.35 -12.35 12.16
C LEU A 198 -16.68 -11.89 10.87
N MET A 199 -15.51 -12.45 10.55
CA MET A 199 -14.86 -12.19 9.26
C MET A 199 -15.76 -12.54 8.08
N SER A 200 -16.65 -13.55 8.21
CA SER A 200 -17.61 -13.92 7.17
C SER A 200 -18.73 -12.91 6.91
N ASP A 201 -18.87 -11.87 7.72
CA ASP A 201 -19.86 -10.79 7.53
C ASP A 201 -19.39 -9.74 6.51
N PHE A 202 -18.10 -9.72 6.19
CA PHE A 202 -17.50 -8.84 5.18
C PHE A 202 -17.55 -9.48 3.78
N GLY A 203 -17.61 -8.66 2.74
CA GLY A 203 -17.80 -9.14 1.35
C GLY A 203 -19.22 -9.60 1.03
N LYS A 204 -20.21 -9.30 1.89
CA LYS A 204 -21.64 -9.60 1.70
C LYS A 204 -22.48 -8.32 1.84
N ASP A 205 -23.69 -8.35 1.28
CA ASP A 205 -24.67 -7.25 1.34
C ASP A 205 -24.10 -5.89 0.88
N GLY A 206 -23.21 -5.91 -0.12
CA GLY A 206 -22.54 -4.71 -0.64
C GLY A 206 -21.45 -4.14 0.28
N ARG A 207 -21.08 -4.82 1.37
CA ARG A 207 -19.94 -4.42 2.21
C ARG A 207 -18.62 -4.82 1.55
N PRO A 208 -17.56 -4.00 1.69
CA PRO A 208 -16.23 -4.38 1.22
C PRO A 208 -15.74 -5.68 1.86
N THR A 209 -14.94 -6.47 1.14
CA THR A 209 -14.19 -7.57 1.78
C THR A 209 -13.13 -7.02 2.74
N LEU A 210 -12.86 -7.71 3.85
CA LEU A 210 -11.91 -7.28 4.87
C LEU A 210 -10.81 -8.33 5.05
N LYS A 211 -9.54 -7.91 4.92
CA LYS A 211 -8.38 -8.79 5.07
C LYS A 211 -7.42 -8.22 6.12
N ILE A 212 -7.11 -8.98 7.16
CA ILE A 212 -6.24 -8.53 8.26
C ILE A 212 -5.02 -9.43 8.37
N VAL A 213 -3.83 -8.84 8.48
CA VAL A 213 -2.58 -9.58 8.63
C VAL A 213 -2.10 -9.57 10.07
N SER A 214 -1.65 -10.73 10.54
CA SER A 214 -1.02 -10.93 11.85
C SER A 214 0.11 -11.95 11.75
N ALA A 215 1.04 -11.95 12.71
CA ALA A 215 2.07 -12.97 12.83
C ALA A 215 1.63 -14.06 13.82
N ASN A 216 1.48 -15.30 13.34
CA ASN A 216 1.16 -16.44 14.19
C ASN A 216 2.45 -17.05 14.75
N LEU A 217 2.71 -16.80 16.04
CA LEU A 217 3.90 -17.29 16.74
C LEU A 217 3.85 -18.80 16.99
N SER A 218 2.66 -19.37 17.19
CA SER A 218 2.51 -20.83 17.38
C SER A 218 2.89 -21.60 16.11
N LYS A 219 2.50 -21.08 14.94
CA LYS A 219 2.75 -21.71 13.63
C LYS A 219 3.98 -21.15 12.90
N ARG A 220 4.63 -20.12 13.47
CA ARG A 220 5.81 -19.42 12.91
C ARG A 220 5.60 -18.94 11.47
N ARG A 221 4.43 -18.39 11.17
CA ARG A 221 4.07 -17.93 9.84
C ARG A 221 3.11 -16.74 9.88
N LEU A 222 2.98 -16.07 8.75
CA LEU A 222 1.93 -15.08 8.53
C LEU A 222 0.54 -15.74 8.67
N GLN A 223 -0.38 -15.05 9.34
CA GLN A 223 -1.80 -15.35 9.37
C GLN A 223 -2.54 -14.24 8.63
N LEU A 224 -3.27 -14.64 7.58
CA LEU A 224 -4.27 -13.80 6.93
C LEU A 224 -5.63 -14.17 7.50
N PHE A 225 -6.29 -13.20 8.14
CA PHE A 225 -7.69 -13.29 8.50
C PHE A 225 -8.53 -12.71 7.37
N SER A 226 -9.44 -13.49 6.82
CA SER A 226 -10.33 -13.06 5.72
C SER A 226 -11.63 -13.87 5.75
N PRO A 227 -12.69 -13.42 5.04
CA PRO A 227 -13.94 -14.18 4.93
C PRO A 227 -13.72 -15.61 4.41
N GLU A 228 -12.75 -15.79 3.52
CA GLU A 228 -12.49 -17.07 2.84
C GLU A 228 -11.65 -18.02 3.70
N ARG A 229 -10.67 -17.48 4.44
CA ARG A 229 -9.70 -18.30 5.20
C ARG A 229 -10.08 -18.52 6.65
N THR A 230 -10.75 -17.55 7.27
CA THR A 230 -11.09 -17.58 8.69
C THR A 230 -12.51 -17.05 8.96
N PRO A 231 -13.55 -17.59 8.29
CA PRO A 231 -14.91 -17.04 8.36
C PRO A 231 -15.45 -16.92 9.78
N GLY A 232 -15.18 -17.90 10.64
CA GLY A 232 -15.69 -17.97 12.01
C GLY A 232 -14.91 -17.17 13.05
N VAL A 233 -13.84 -16.46 12.67
CA VAL A 233 -13.08 -15.63 13.62
C VAL A 233 -13.82 -14.30 13.84
N ALA A 234 -13.98 -13.89 15.09
CA ALA A 234 -14.53 -12.58 15.41
C ALA A 234 -13.60 -11.46 14.91
N THR A 235 -14.16 -10.46 14.23
CA THR A 235 -13.36 -9.40 13.61
C THR A 235 -12.56 -8.60 14.63
N ALA A 236 -13.13 -8.36 15.81
CA ALA A 236 -12.42 -7.70 16.90
C ALA A 236 -11.21 -8.52 17.41
N ASP A 237 -11.28 -9.86 17.38
CA ASP A 237 -10.13 -10.71 17.72
C ASP A 237 -9.06 -10.69 16.63
N ALA A 238 -9.45 -10.66 15.36
CA ALA A 238 -8.52 -10.52 14.25
C ALA A 238 -7.76 -9.17 14.32
N VAL A 239 -8.46 -8.06 14.63
CA VAL A 239 -7.84 -6.76 14.86
C VAL A 239 -6.93 -6.81 16.09
N ALA A 240 -7.39 -7.36 17.22
CA ALA A 240 -6.57 -7.50 18.44
C ALA A 240 -5.27 -8.28 18.17
N ALA A 241 -5.34 -9.39 17.44
CA ALA A 241 -4.18 -10.16 17.02
C ALA A 241 -3.21 -9.36 16.12
N SER A 242 -3.72 -8.44 15.31
CA SER A 242 -2.92 -7.62 14.39
C SER A 242 -2.26 -6.41 15.05
N ILE A 243 -2.73 -5.95 16.21
CA ILE A 243 -2.21 -4.74 16.90
C ILE A 243 -1.28 -5.06 18.09
N CYS A 244 -1.07 -6.34 18.39
CA CYS A 244 -0.23 -6.80 19.50
C CYS A 244 1.28 -6.60 19.21
N LEU A 245 1.72 -5.36 19.19
CA LEU A 245 3.12 -4.97 18.98
C LEU A 245 4.02 -5.64 20.03
N PRO A 246 5.06 -6.40 19.61
CA PRO A 246 5.97 -7.09 20.53
C PRO A 246 6.55 -6.14 21.59
N ILE A 247 6.77 -6.66 22.79
CA ILE A 247 7.21 -5.94 24.00
C ILE A 247 6.14 -4.99 24.57
N ILE A 248 5.44 -4.22 23.72
CA ILE A 248 4.45 -3.23 24.17
C ILE A 248 3.16 -3.90 24.60
N PHE A 249 2.63 -4.82 23.79
CA PHE A 249 1.36 -5.49 24.05
C PHE A 249 1.55 -6.98 24.28
N SER A 250 0.78 -7.53 25.23
CA SER A 250 0.70 -8.97 25.44
C SER A 250 0.25 -9.67 24.15
N PRO A 251 0.86 -10.80 23.74
CA PRO A 251 0.42 -11.58 22.59
C PRO A 251 -1.05 -11.99 22.72
N TRP A 252 -1.81 -11.88 21.64
CA TRP A 252 -3.22 -12.27 21.61
C TRP A 252 -3.37 -13.77 21.38
N ARG A 253 -4.42 -14.38 21.94
CA ARG A 253 -4.71 -15.81 21.73
C ARG A 253 -6.06 -15.96 21.06
N ILE A 254 -6.08 -16.70 19.96
CA ILE A 254 -7.30 -17.18 19.31
C ILE A 254 -7.16 -18.70 19.23
N ASP A 255 -8.10 -19.39 19.86
CA ASP A 255 -8.04 -20.84 20.09
C ASP A 255 -6.70 -21.26 20.74
N GLN A 256 -5.96 -22.17 20.12
CA GLN A 256 -4.65 -22.65 20.56
C GLN A 256 -3.47 -21.88 19.93
N SER A 257 -3.74 -20.85 19.14
CA SER A 257 -2.70 -20.06 18.46
C SER A 257 -2.44 -18.74 19.18
N THR A 258 -1.15 -18.36 19.24
CA THR A 258 -0.70 -17.08 19.78
C THR A 258 -0.26 -16.16 18.65
N PHE A 259 -0.68 -14.91 18.71
CA PHE A 259 -0.54 -13.91 17.67
C PHE A 259 0.12 -12.64 18.18
N VAL A 260 0.87 -11.98 17.30
CA VAL A 260 1.43 -10.65 17.49
C VAL A 260 1.25 -9.83 16.21
N ASP A 261 1.61 -8.55 16.29
CA ASP A 261 1.47 -7.59 15.21
C ASP A 261 1.98 -8.13 13.87
N GLY A 262 1.16 -7.99 12.83
CA GLY A 262 1.47 -8.49 11.49
C GLY A 262 2.59 -7.74 10.79
N GLY A 263 2.95 -6.54 11.27
CA GLY A 263 3.99 -5.72 10.66
C GLY A 263 5.34 -6.42 10.60
N ILE A 264 5.62 -7.34 11.55
CA ILE A 264 6.90 -8.07 11.61
C ILE A 264 7.06 -9.09 10.47
N VAL A 265 5.96 -9.45 9.80
CA VAL A 265 5.95 -10.41 8.68
C VAL A 265 5.53 -9.75 7.37
N SER A 266 4.51 -8.89 7.38
CA SER A 266 4.02 -8.18 6.20
C SER A 266 3.28 -6.92 6.62
N ASN A 267 3.98 -5.79 6.55
CA ASN A 267 3.45 -4.51 7.03
C ASN A 267 2.47 -3.86 6.05
N LEU A 268 2.66 -4.03 4.74
CA LEU A 268 1.80 -3.47 3.71
C LEU A 268 1.10 -4.61 2.93
N PRO A 269 -0.16 -4.94 3.30
CA PRO A 269 -0.83 -6.13 2.77
C PRO A 269 -1.58 -5.82 1.47
N ALA A 270 -0.86 -5.52 0.38
CA ALA A 270 -1.47 -5.30 -0.95
C ALA A 270 -1.70 -6.61 -1.75
N TRP A 271 -0.78 -7.56 -1.60
CA TRP A 271 -0.83 -8.91 -2.19
C TRP A 271 -2.11 -9.72 -1.90
N PRO A 272 -2.83 -9.55 -0.78
CA PRO A 272 -4.06 -10.31 -0.57
C PRO A 272 -5.13 -10.04 -1.62
N PHE A 273 -5.02 -8.95 -2.39
CA PHE A 273 -5.95 -8.59 -3.47
C PHE A 273 -5.48 -9.01 -4.87
N ASP A 274 -4.44 -9.84 -4.99
CA ASP A 274 -3.93 -10.24 -6.31
C ASP A 274 -5.00 -10.99 -7.14
N GLU A 275 -5.74 -11.92 -6.52
CA GLU A 275 -6.83 -12.64 -7.18
C GLU A 275 -7.99 -11.70 -7.58
N GLU A 276 -8.44 -10.83 -6.67
CA GLU A 276 -9.50 -9.86 -7.00
C GLU A 276 -9.09 -8.89 -8.11
N ARG A 277 -7.81 -8.54 -8.19
CA ARG A 277 -7.26 -7.69 -9.25
C ARG A 277 -7.23 -8.39 -10.60
N GLU A 278 -6.95 -9.70 -10.62
CA GLU A 278 -7.04 -10.50 -11.84
C GLU A 278 -8.48 -10.62 -12.34
N LEU A 279 -9.44 -10.69 -11.41
CA LEU A 279 -10.88 -10.77 -11.73
C LEU A 279 -11.48 -9.42 -12.15
N ASP A 280 -10.98 -8.31 -11.61
CA ASP A 280 -11.42 -6.95 -11.95
C ASP A 280 -10.24 -6.02 -12.29
N PRO A 281 -9.68 -6.12 -13.51
CA PRO A 281 -8.52 -5.32 -13.92
C PRO A 281 -8.77 -3.80 -13.96
N GLN A 282 -10.03 -3.37 -13.93
CA GLN A 282 -10.41 -1.96 -13.92
C GLN A 282 -10.49 -1.38 -12.50
N ALA A 283 -10.53 -2.21 -11.46
CA ALA A 283 -10.49 -1.76 -10.08
C ALA A 283 -9.10 -1.25 -9.71
N LEU A 284 -9.05 -0.09 -9.06
CA LEU A 284 -7.81 0.47 -8.53
C LEU A 284 -7.35 -0.38 -7.34
N THR A 285 -6.06 -0.71 -7.26
CA THR A 285 -5.46 -1.22 -6.02
C THR A 285 -4.59 -0.12 -5.45
N ILE A 286 -4.88 0.34 -4.23
CA ILE A 286 -4.18 1.45 -3.58
C ILE A 286 -3.53 0.95 -2.30
N ALA A 287 -2.21 1.06 -2.22
CA ALA A 287 -1.43 0.63 -1.06
C ALA A 287 -0.95 1.85 -0.30
N VAL A 288 -1.57 2.17 0.83
CA VAL A 288 -1.24 3.33 1.68
C VAL A 288 -0.13 2.92 2.66
N GLU A 289 1.06 3.44 2.41
CA GLU A 289 2.24 3.24 3.23
C GLU A 289 2.59 4.49 4.02
N ILE A 290 3.13 4.27 5.21
CA ILE A 290 3.60 5.34 6.09
C ILE A 290 5.12 5.38 6.00
N ALA A 291 5.67 6.48 5.49
CA ALA A 291 7.11 6.68 5.38
C ALA A 291 7.78 6.68 6.76
N ASP A 292 8.97 6.08 6.83
CA ASP A 292 9.81 6.19 8.02
C ASP A 292 10.74 7.41 7.93
N THR A 293 10.23 8.58 8.34
CA THR A 293 10.96 9.86 8.34
C THR A 293 11.98 10.02 9.46
N SER A 294 12.17 9.03 10.35
CA SER A 294 13.19 9.17 11.38
C SER A 294 14.59 9.01 10.78
N ASN A 295 15.45 10.01 10.95
CA ASN A 295 16.88 9.88 10.74
C ASN A 295 17.39 8.60 11.43
N ALA A 296 17.77 7.59 10.65
CA ALA A 296 18.17 6.29 11.18
C ALA A 296 19.36 6.48 12.15
N PRO A 297 19.18 6.27 13.47
CA PRO A 297 20.28 6.45 14.40
C PRO A 297 21.33 5.36 14.16
N ILE A 298 22.62 5.69 14.30
CA ILE A 298 23.71 4.72 14.34
C ILE A 298 23.33 3.62 15.35
N VAL A 299 23.20 2.38 14.88
CA VAL A 299 22.85 1.23 15.74
C VAL A 299 23.97 1.01 16.75
N ARG A 300 23.79 1.47 17.99
CA ARG A 300 24.71 1.22 19.11
C ARG A 300 24.44 -0.14 19.76
N ARG A 301 25.44 -0.71 20.42
CA ARG A 301 25.46 -2.07 21.04
C ARG A 301 24.28 -2.38 21.99
N PHE A 302 23.55 -1.38 22.48
CA PHE A 302 22.40 -1.52 23.39
C PHE A 302 21.04 -1.12 22.77
N ASN A 303 21.01 -0.54 21.56
CA ASN A 303 19.77 -0.13 20.87
C ASN A 303 19.34 -1.11 19.77
N TRP A 304 20.04 -2.24 19.60
CA TRP A 304 19.83 -3.16 18.48
C TRP A 304 18.46 -3.85 18.50
N LEU A 305 17.90 -4.17 19.67
CA LEU A 305 16.65 -4.93 19.77
C LEU A 305 15.42 -4.09 19.34
N PRO A 306 15.22 -2.84 19.82
CA PRO A 306 14.20 -1.95 19.27
C PRO A 306 14.40 -1.64 17.79
N SER A 307 15.65 -1.47 17.35
CA SER A 307 15.97 -1.28 15.94
C SER A 307 15.60 -2.51 15.10
N ALA A 308 15.85 -3.72 15.57
CA ALA A 308 15.49 -4.95 14.87
C ALA A 308 13.97 -5.11 14.74
N VAL A 309 13.20 -4.79 15.80
CA VAL A 309 11.74 -4.79 15.74
C VAL A 309 11.24 -3.72 14.75
N ARG A 310 11.78 -2.50 14.79
CA ARG A 310 11.44 -1.43 13.84
C ARG A 310 11.78 -1.81 12.41
N THR A 311 12.96 -2.40 12.17
CA THR A 311 13.37 -2.90 10.87
C THR A 311 12.48 -4.05 10.39
N ALA A 312 12.02 -4.94 11.28
CA ALA A 312 11.06 -5.97 10.90
C ALA A 312 9.70 -5.35 10.46
N LEU A 313 9.25 -4.30 11.16
CA LEU A 313 8.00 -3.59 10.85
C LEU A 313 8.07 -2.76 9.56
N PHE A 314 9.14 -2.00 9.35
CA PHE A 314 9.25 -1.04 8.24
C PHE A 314 10.16 -1.49 7.09
N GLY A 315 11.06 -2.43 7.33
CA GLY A 315 12.00 -2.93 6.31
C GLY A 315 11.39 -3.90 5.29
N SER A 316 10.12 -4.30 5.48
CA SER A 316 9.42 -5.23 4.57
C SER A 316 8.63 -4.53 3.45
N GLY A 317 8.49 -3.20 3.46
CA GLY A 317 7.69 -2.45 2.47
C GLY A 317 8.10 -2.71 1.02
N GLU A 318 9.40 -2.68 0.75
CA GLU A 318 9.97 -2.87 -0.59
C GLU A 318 9.78 -4.30 -1.15
N LEU A 319 9.72 -5.32 -0.27
CA LEU A 319 9.51 -6.73 -0.65
C LEU A 319 8.03 -7.05 -0.89
N ASN A 320 7.11 -6.41 -0.15
CA ASN A 320 5.67 -6.70 -0.26
C ASN A 320 5.04 -6.12 -1.54
N LEU A 321 5.63 -5.10 -2.14
CA LEU A 321 5.11 -4.46 -3.37
C LEU A 321 5.64 -5.11 -4.66
N ARG A 322 6.82 -5.74 -4.62
CA ARG A 322 7.39 -6.50 -5.76
C ARG A 322 6.50 -7.64 -6.25
N VAL A 323 5.55 -8.09 -5.43
CA VAL A 323 4.63 -9.19 -5.77
C VAL A 323 3.37 -8.68 -6.49
N SER A 324 3.04 -7.38 -6.39
CA SER A 324 1.72 -6.88 -6.77
C SER A 324 1.65 -6.23 -8.16
N GLY A 325 2.75 -5.69 -8.73
CA GLY A 325 2.92 -5.19 -10.12
C GLY A 325 1.93 -4.13 -10.67
N GLN A 326 0.81 -3.89 -9.99
CA GLN A 326 -0.33 -3.07 -10.40
C GLN A 326 -0.96 -2.29 -9.22
N ALA A 327 -0.44 -2.43 -8.00
CA ALA A 327 -0.85 -1.59 -6.88
C ALA A 327 -0.19 -0.21 -6.95
N GLU A 328 -1.00 0.83 -6.83
CA GLU A 328 -0.57 2.21 -6.76
C GLU A 328 -0.21 2.54 -5.31
N GLN A 329 1.07 2.78 -5.07
CA GLN A 329 1.60 3.03 -3.74
C GLN A 329 1.42 4.51 -3.38
N LEU A 330 0.69 4.76 -2.29
CA LEU A 330 0.53 6.06 -1.69
C LEU A 330 1.40 6.14 -0.44
N VAL A 331 2.62 6.67 -0.59
CA VAL A 331 3.54 6.90 0.53
C VAL A 331 3.22 8.24 1.19
N LEU A 332 2.86 8.20 2.45
CA LEU A 332 2.52 9.39 3.26
C LEU A 332 3.52 9.57 4.39
N GLU A 333 3.99 10.80 4.56
CA GLU A 333 4.93 11.16 5.63
C GLU A 333 4.17 11.57 6.88
N SER A 334 4.55 10.99 8.01
CA SER A 334 3.96 11.28 9.31
C SER A 334 4.94 12.04 10.20
N SER A 335 4.43 13.04 10.91
CA SER A 335 5.19 13.80 11.91
C SER A 335 5.34 13.06 13.24
N LEU A 336 4.58 11.98 13.42
CA LEU A 336 4.43 11.29 14.69
C LEU A 336 5.45 10.17 14.90
N ASN A 337 5.76 9.87 16.16
CA ASN A 337 6.46 8.64 16.50
C ASN A 337 5.48 7.47 16.67
N LEU A 338 5.96 6.24 16.43
CA LEU A 338 5.14 5.01 16.48
C LEU A 338 4.35 4.85 17.79
N LEU A 339 4.93 5.22 18.94
CA LEU A 339 4.33 5.09 20.28
C LEU A 339 3.81 6.41 20.86
N GLN A 340 3.64 7.45 20.05
CA GLN A 340 3.17 8.76 20.48
C GLN A 340 1.63 8.80 20.54
N PHE A 341 1.06 8.05 21.49
CA PHE A 341 -0.39 7.99 21.70
C PHE A 341 -0.92 9.11 22.63
N ASP A 342 -0.03 9.92 23.18
CA ASP A 342 -0.30 11.06 24.06
C ASP A 342 -0.53 12.38 23.29
N LEU A 343 -1.23 12.30 22.16
CA LEU A 343 -1.53 13.45 21.29
C LEU A 343 -2.66 14.30 21.85
N THR A 344 -2.56 15.61 21.63
CA THR A 344 -3.73 16.49 21.76
C THR A 344 -4.68 16.25 20.59
N LEU A 345 -5.97 16.56 20.80
CA LEU A 345 -6.96 16.45 19.73
C LEU A 345 -6.59 17.28 18.50
N GLU A 346 -6.00 18.47 18.71
CA GLU A 346 -5.57 19.34 17.61
C GLU A 346 -4.40 18.75 16.83
N GLN A 347 -3.43 18.12 17.51
CA GLN A 347 -2.34 17.41 16.84
C GLN A 347 -2.85 16.24 16.00
N ALA A 348 -3.81 15.47 16.53
CA ALA A 348 -4.42 14.38 15.80
C ALA A 348 -5.17 14.88 14.55
N ARG A 349 -5.93 15.98 14.68
CA ARG A 349 -6.63 16.62 13.56
C ARG A 349 -5.66 17.13 12.51
N GLN A 350 -4.58 17.79 12.92
CA GLN A 350 -3.56 18.27 12.00
C GLN A 350 -2.91 17.13 11.22
N GLU A 351 -2.57 16.02 11.87
CA GLU A 351 -2.01 14.84 11.21
C GLU A 351 -2.96 14.27 10.15
N VAL A 352 -4.28 14.29 10.40
CA VAL A 352 -5.29 13.88 9.41
C VAL A 352 -5.38 14.87 8.24
N ARG A 353 -5.34 16.20 8.50
CA ARG A 353 -5.32 17.22 7.45
C ARG A 353 -4.09 17.08 6.55
N ASP A 354 -2.93 16.86 7.15
CA ASP A 354 -1.67 16.71 6.43
C ASP A 354 -1.70 15.45 5.55
N GLY A 355 -2.21 14.34 6.09
CA GLY A 355 -2.41 13.10 5.35
C GLY A 355 -3.40 13.25 4.19
N GLU A 356 -4.51 13.95 4.40
CA GLU A 356 -5.53 14.23 3.38
C GLU A 356 -4.97 15.10 2.25
N ALA A 357 -4.28 16.19 2.57
CA ALA A 357 -3.65 17.07 1.58
C ALA A 357 -2.58 16.30 0.76
N ALA A 358 -1.71 15.56 1.43
CA ALA A 358 -0.67 14.76 0.77
C ALA A 358 -1.25 13.65 -0.11
N ALA A 359 -2.36 13.03 0.32
CA ALA A 359 -3.09 12.05 -0.46
C ALA A 359 -3.75 12.66 -1.68
N LEU A 360 -4.48 13.78 -1.53
CA LEU A 360 -5.17 14.45 -2.63
C LEU A 360 -4.22 14.83 -3.77
N VAL A 361 -3.08 15.43 -3.45
CA VAL A 361 -2.07 15.81 -4.46
C VAL A 361 -1.58 14.58 -5.23
N ARG A 362 -1.26 13.48 -4.53
CA ARG A 362 -0.73 12.26 -5.17
C ARG A 362 -1.80 11.49 -5.94
N LEU A 363 -3.00 11.38 -5.39
CA LEU A 363 -4.13 10.70 -6.03
C LEU A 363 -4.57 11.44 -7.29
N ASP A 364 -4.67 12.77 -7.26
CA ASP A 364 -5.06 13.57 -8.45
C ASP A 364 -4.06 13.39 -9.59
N LYS A 365 -2.76 13.50 -9.27
CA LYS A 365 -1.68 13.37 -10.26
C LYS A 365 -1.61 11.96 -10.86
N ARG A 366 -1.72 10.90 -10.04
CA ARG A 366 -1.45 9.51 -10.48
C ARG A 366 -2.68 8.71 -10.90
N LEU A 367 -3.83 8.86 -10.23
CA LEU A 367 -4.98 7.95 -10.42
C LEU A 367 -6.11 8.52 -11.25
N PHE A 368 -6.20 9.85 -11.34
CA PHE A 368 -7.29 10.53 -12.03
C PHE A 368 -6.80 11.21 -13.30
N ARG A 369 -5.97 12.26 -13.21
CA ARG A 369 -5.60 13.04 -14.39
C ARG A 369 -4.76 12.28 -15.41
N ARG A 370 -3.69 11.61 -14.98
CA ARG A 370 -2.73 10.96 -15.90
C ARG A 370 -3.34 9.75 -16.65
N PRO A 371 -4.02 8.80 -16.00
CA PRO A 371 -4.68 7.69 -16.69
C PRO A 371 -5.78 8.13 -17.66
N GLU A 372 -6.57 9.13 -17.28
CA GLU A 372 -7.66 9.66 -18.11
C GLU A 372 -7.09 10.39 -19.33
N LEU A 373 -6.05 11.22 -19.13
CA LEU A 373 -5.36 11.89 -20.23
C LEU A 373 -4.80 10.87 -21.23
N TYR A 374 -4.16 9.79 -20.77
CA TYR A 374 -3.63 8.75 -21.65
C TYR A 374 -4.73 7.93 -22.34
N ARG A 375 -5.84 7.62 -21.66
CA ARG A 375 -6.98 6.94 -22.28
C ARG A 375 -7.61 7.78 -23.38
N ASN A 376 -7.86 9.06 -23.08
CA ASN A 376 -8.40 10.01 -24.04
C ASN A 376 -7.42 10.24 -25.20
N ALA A 377 -6.11 10.20 -24.92
CA ALA A 377 -5.09 10.24 -25.95
C ALA A 377 -5.16 9.02 -26.88
N CYS A 378 -5.36 7.82 -26.34
CA CYS A 378 -5.59 6.61 -27.14
C CYS A 378 -6.85 6.74 -28.00
N GLU A 379 -7.96 7.27 -27.46
CA GLU A 379 -9.20 7.48 -28.22
C GLU A 379 -9.02 8.49 -29.37
N VAL A 380 -8.38 9.62 -29.11
CA VAL A 380 -8.07 10.64 -30.14
C VAL A 380 -7.13 10.07 -31.20
N THR A 381 -6.10 9.32 -30.78
CA THR A 381 -5.15 8.69 -31.69
C THR A 381 -5.82 7.63 -32.56
N ARG A 382 -6.79 6.89 -32.01
CA ARG A 382 -7.59 5.91 -32.76
C ARG A 382 -8.39 6.61 -33.86
N GLY A 383 -9.10 7.69 -33.52
CA GLY A 383 -9.85 8.49 -34.50
C GLY A 383 -8.94 9.07 -35.59
N LEU A 384 -7.78 9.61 -35.22
CA LEU A 384 -6.80 10.12 -36.18
C LEU A 384 -6.30 9.02 -37.13
N ALA A 385 -5.99 7.83 -36.62
CA ALA A 385 -5.56 6.72 -37.45
C ALA A 385 -6.68 6.23 -38.39
N GLU A 386 -7.94 6.21 -37.93
CA GLU A 386 -9.10 5.89 -38.76
C GLU A 386 -9.26 6.91 -39.90
N ASP A 387 -9.16 8.20 -39.61
CA ASP A 387 -9.29 9.29 -40.59
C ASP A 387 -8.16 9.28 -41.63
N VAL A 388 -6.90 9.05 -41.21
CA VAL A 388 -5.76 8.97 -42.13
C VAL A 388 -5.89 7.76 -43.06
N ILE A 389 -6.32 6.61 -42.54
CA ILE A 389 -6.53 5.40 -43.38
C ILE A 389 -7.67 5.62 -44.37
N GLU A 390 -8.79 6.20 -43.94
CA GLU A 390 -9.94 6.45 -44.81
C GLU A 390 -9.60 7.48 -45.91
N SER A 391 -8.91 8.56 -45.55
CA SER A 391 -8.56 9.62 -46.50
C SER A 391 -7.44 9.24 -47.47
N ALA A 392 -6.35 8.62 -47.00
CA ALA A 392 -5.20 8.32 -47.82
C ALA A 392 -5.41 7.09 -48.72
N LEU A 393 -6.10 6.07 -48.21
CA LEU A 393 -6.24 4.78 -48.90
C LEU A 393 -7.62 4.56 -49.52
N ASP A 394 -8.60 5.45 -49.29
CA ASP A 394 -10.00 5.30 -49.72
C ASP A 394 -10.61 3.97 -49.21
N MET A 395 -10.26 3.63 -47.97
CA MET A 395 -10.64 2.37 -47.33
C MET A 395 -11.22 2.62 -45.95
N LYS A 396 -12.41 2.09 -45.68
CA LYS A 396 -12.94 2.09 -44.30
C LYS A 396 -12.21 1.09 -43.42
N ALA A 397 -11.51 1.58 -42.41
CA ALA A 397 -11.04 0.75 -41.32
C ALA A 397 -12.26 0.22 -40.54
N LYS A 398 -12.36 -1.11 -40.36
CA LYS A 398 -13.49 -1.71 -39.60
C LYS A 398 -13.26 -1.58 -38.11
N ARG A 399 -12.01 -1.75 -37.67
CA ARG A 399 -11.60 -1.53 -36.28
C ARG A 399 -10.13 -1.14 -36.24
N VAL A 400 -9.83 -0.02 -35.59
CA VAL A 400 -8.47 0.36 -35.18
C VAL A 400 -8.40 0.26 -33.66
N ARG A 401 -7.25 -0.19 -33.15
CA ARG A 401 -6.97 -0.26 -31.72
C ARG A 401 -5.68 0.46 -31.42
N VAL A 402 -5.66 1.21 -30.33
CA VAL A 402 -4.50 1.96 -29.86
C VAL A 402 -4.19 1.56 -28.43
N ALA A 403 -2.92 1.33 -28.12
CA ALA A 403 -2.44 1.08 -26.77
C ALA A 403 -1.11 1.79 -26.51
N ILE A 404 -0.85 2.16 -25.25
CA ILE A 404 0.45 2.70 -24.84
C ILE A 404 1.26 1.59 -24.19
N ALA A 405 2.38 1.22 -24.78
CA ALA A 405 3.31 0.25 -24.23
C ALA A 405 4.33 0.94 -23.33
N VAL A 406 4.35 0.57 -22.05
CA VAL A 406 5.33 1.09 -21.07
C VAL A 406 6.29 -0.01 -20.64
N PRO A 407 7.56 0.32 -20.32
CA PRO A 407 8.45 -0.62 -19.66
C PRO A 407 7.82 -1.20 -18.41
N ASP A 408 7.85 -2.53 -18.28
CA ASP A 408 7.37 -3.15 -17.07
C ASP A 408 8.42 -2.95 -15.96
N LYS A 409 7.97 -2.48 -14.79
CA LYS A 409 8.86 -2.20 -13.64
C LYS A 409 9.46 -3.48 -13.07
N ASP A 410 8.73 -4.59 -13.17
CA ASP A 410 9.12 -5.88 -12.60
C ASP A 410 9.92 -6.73 -13.61
N TYR A 411 9.78 -6.43 -14.91
CA TYR A 411 10.44 -7.17 -15.99
C TYR A 411 11.22 -6.23 -16.92
N HIS A 412 12.55 -6.19 -16.76
CA HIS A 412 13.46 -5.40 -17.60
C HIS A 412 13.54 -5.84 -19.08
N HIS A 413 12.80 -6.87 -19.48
CA HIS A 413 12.85 -7.48 -20.80
C HIS A 413 11.51 -7.44 -21.55
N SER A 414 10.50 -6.74 -21.01
CA SER A 414 9.18 -6.65 -21.62
C SER A 414 8.54 -5.27 -21.48
N LEU A 415 7.65 -4.96 -22.41
CA LEU A 415 6.73 -3.84 -22.39
C LEU A 415 5.34 -4.35 -22.02
N ARG A 416 4.61 -3.60 -21.20
CA ARG A 416 3.20 -3.88 -20.89
C ARG A 416 2.31 -2.89 -21.62
N LEU A 417 1.31 -3.38 -22.33
CA LEU A 417 0.24 -2.54 -22.86
C LEU A 417 -0.57 -1.96 -21.68
N ARG A 418 -0.59 -0.65 -21.57
CA ARG A 418 -1.32 0.13 -20.57
C ARG A 418 -2.07 1.25 -21.26
N PHE A 419 -3.32 1.47 -20.86
CA PHE A 419 -4.24 2.41 -21.50
C PHE A 419 -4.49 2.03 -22.96
N SER A 420 -5.75 1.77 -23.28
CA SER A 420 -6.11 1.28 -24.59
C SER A 420 -7.42 1.92 -25.05
N SER A 421 -7.62 1.94 -26.36
CA SER A 421 -8.91 2.24 -26.99
C SER A 421 -9.10 1.27 -28.15
N GLY A 422 -10.31 0.74 -28.33
CA GLY A 422 -10.61 -0.23 -29.37
C GLY A 422 -10.31 -1.68 -28.97
N TYR A 423 -9.86 -1.95 -27.75
CA TYR A 423 -9.61 -3.30 -27.20
C TYR A 423 -10.81 -3.87 -26.43
N GLU A 424 -11.93 -3.16 -26.40
CA GLU A 424 -13.11 -3.54 -25.61
C GLU A 424 -13.58 -4.93 -26.05
N ALA A 425 -13.46 -5.92 -25.14
CA ALA A 425 -13.71 -7.36 -25.34
C ALA A 425 -12.55 -8.26 -25.83
N ASP A 426 -11.33 -7.75 -26.02
CA ASP A 426 -10.16 -8.58 -26.36
C ASP A 426 -9.30 -8.88 -25.12
N ALA A 427 -8.90 -10.15 -24.94
CA ALA A 427 -8.10 -10.56 -23.77
C ALA A 427 -6.63 -10.11 -23.82
N ASP A 428 -6.21 -9.47 -24.92
CA ASP A 428 -4.85 -8.96 -25.14
C ASP A 428 -4.64 -7.50 -24.71
N GLU A 429 -5.65 -6.82 -24.14
CA GLU A 429 -5.60 -5.41 -23.72
C GLU A 429 -4.43 -5.06 -22.79
N ALA A 430 -4.10 -5.95 -21.86
CA ALA A 430 -3.02 -5.75 -20.88
C ALA A 430 -1.88 -6.77 -21.07
N MET A 431 -1.60 -7.15 -22.32
CA MET A 431 -0.58 -8.15 -22.65
C MET A 431 0.84 -7.65 -22.34
N LEU A 432 1.69 -8.56 -21.88
CA LEU A 432 3.14 -8.37 -21.80
C LEU A 432 3.80 -8.79 -23.11
N VAL A 433 4.61 -7.91 -23.67
CA VAL A 433 5.26 -8.06 -24.96
C VAL A 433 6.79 -8.03 -24.76
N PRO A 434 7.56 -9.03 -25.21
CA PRO A 434 9.01 -9.04 -25.05
C PRO A 434 9.66 -7.91 -25.84
N ILE A 435 10.70 -7.28 -25.29
CA ILE A 435 11.47 -6.24 -25.99
C ILE A 435 12.24 -6.85 -27.18
N VAL A 436 12.69 -8.10 -27.06
CA VAL A 436 13.41 -8.80 -28.12
C VAL A 436 12.43 -9.67 -28.91
N GLY A 437 12.47 -9.55 -30.25
CA GLY A 437 11.69 -10.38 -31.17
C GLY A 437 10.27 -9.90 -31.42
N SER A 438 9.85 -8.77 -30.85
CA SER A 438 8.57 -8.11 -31.17
C SER A 438 8.80 -6.76 -31.83
N VAL A 439 7.94 -6.39 -32.78
CA VAL A 439 7.96 -5.09 -33.47
C VAL A 439 7.88 -3.92 -32.49
N LEU A 440 7.03 -4.07 -31.47
CA LEU A 440 6.86 -3.10 -30.39
C LEU A 440 8.15 -2.91 -29.59
N GLY A 441 8.79 -4.02 -29.24
CA GLY A 441 10.07 -4.04 -28.53
C GLY A 441 11.23 -3.51 -29.36
N GLU A 442 11.25 -3.79 -30.66
CA GLU A 442 12.24 -3.29 -31.59
C GLU A 442 12.08 -1.78 -31.81
N ALA A 443 10.86 -1.29 -31.97
CA ALA A 443 10.57 0.16 -32.04
C ALA A 443 11.05 0.89 -30.78
N TRP A 444 10.74 0.32 -29.60
CA TRP A 444 11.23 0.82 -28.31
C TRP A 444 12.77 0.88 -28.24
N ARG A 445 13.44 -0.21 -28.62
CA ARG A 445 14.90 -0.33 -28.53
C ARG A 445 15.63 0.55 -29.54
N ALA A 446 15.14 0.58 -30.79
CA ALA A 446 15.72 1.36 -31.87
C ALA A 446 15.42 2.85 -31.75
N ARG A 447 14.37 3.24 -31.01
CA ARG A 447 13.84 4.61 -30.94
C ARG A 447 13.37 5.14 -32.29
N GLU A 448 12.96 4.23 -33.15
CA GLU A 448 12.46 4.48 -34.50
C GLU A 448 11.11 3.81 -34.65
N SER A 449 10.22 4.44 -35.42
CA SER A 449 8.90 3.88 -35.68
C SER A 449 9.04 2.61 -36.52
N ARG A 450 8.22 1.59 -36.21
CA ARG A 450 8.22 0.32 -36.94
C ARG A 450 6.80 0.00 -37.39
N PHE A 451 6.66 -0.30 -38.68
CA PHE A 451 5.42 -0.73 -39.28
C PHE A 451 5.57 -2.17 -39.76
N GLU A 452 4.56 -3.00 -39.49
CA GLU A 452 4.55 -4.38 -39.95
C GLU A 452 3.15 -4.82 -40.41
N LEU A 453 3.12 -5.46 -41.57
CA LEU A 453 1.98 -6.20 -42.09
C LEU A 453 2.08 -7.63 -41.59
N VAL A 454 1.00 -8.16 -41.01
CA VAL A 454 0.97 -9.47 -40.32
C VAL A 454 1.93 -9.51 -39.12
N PRO A 455 1.63 -8.75 -38.05
CA PRO A 455 2.55 -8.47 -36.93
C PRO A 455 2.96 -9.67 -36.05
N PHE A 456 2.42 -10.87 -36.31
CA PHE A 456 2.72 -12.08 -35.56
C PHE A 456 2.91 -13.26 -36.52
N PRO A 457 4.15 -13.56 -36.94
CA PRO A 457 4.44 -14.80 -37.65
C PRO A 457 4.14 -16.02 -36.76
N PRO A 458 3.89 -17.22 -37.33
CA PRO A 458 3.55 -18.44 -36.59
C PRO A 458 4.56 -18.84 -35.51
N GLU A 459 5.80 -18.35 -35.62
CA GLU A 459 6.97 -18.70 -34.79
C GLU A 459 7.21 -17.71 -33.63
N PHE A 460 6.34 -16.71 -33.41
CA PHE A 460 6.50 -15.72 -32.35
C PHE A 460 6.22 -16.31 -30.95
N ASP A 461 7.26 -16.36 -30.11
CA ASP A 461 7.21 -16.92 -28.74
C ASP A 461 7.26 -15.82 -27.67
N LEU A 462 6.29 -15.82 -26.74
CA LEU A 462 6.28 -14.90 -25.59
C LEU A 462 6.99 -15.54 -24.38
N PRO A 463 7.61 -14.77 -23.48
CA PRO A 463 8.16 -15.31 -22.24
C PRO A 463 7.07 -15.73 -21.24
N GLY A 464 7.24 -16.91 -20.61
CA GLY A 464 6.47 -17.40 -19.45
C GLY A 464 5.18 -18.19 -19.76
N ASP A 465 4.81 -19.09 -18.84
CA ASP A 465 3.66 -20.02 -18.94
C ASP A 465 2.29 -19.33 -18.81
N ALA A 466 2.17 -18.26 -18.02
CA ALA A 466 0.92 -17.53 -17.80
C ALA A 466 0.36 -16.85 -19.07
N ASN A 467 1.20 -16.64 -20.09
CA ASN A 467 0.81 -16.02 -21.36
C ASN A 467 0.35 -17.02 -22.43
N ARG A 468 0.38 -18.33 -22.19
CA ARG A 468 0.03 -19.32 -23.24
C ARG A 468 -1.45 -19.25 -23.65
N LEU A 469 -2.35 -18.93 -22.72
CA LEU A 469 -3.78 -18.76 -23.00
C LEU A 469 -4.09 -17.42 -23.68
N ARG A 470 -3.49 -16.30 -23.21
CA ARG A 470 -3.66 -14.99 -23.86
C ARG A 470 -3.12 -14.97 -25.28
N ARG A 471 -2.07 -15.75 -25.60
CA ARG A 471 -1.60 -15.98 -26.99
C ARG A 471 -2.68 -16.52 -27.92
N ASN A 472 -3.53 -17.42 -27.42
CA ASN A 472 -4.61 -18.03 -28.21
C ASN A 472 -5.84 -17.12 -28.31
N LEU A 473 -5.94 -16.11 -27.43
CA LEU A 473 -7.01 -15.11 -27.40
C LEU A 473 -6.59 -13.78 -28.04
N ARG A 474 -5.42 -13.73 -28.70
CA ARG A 474 -4.97 -12.58 -29.51
C ARG A 474 -6.01 -12.29 -30.58
N TRP A 475 -6.17 -11.01 -30.91
CA TRP A 475 -7.14 -10.60 -31.92
C TRP A 475 -6.87 -11.26 -33.28
N PRO A 476 -7.69 -12.25 -33.71
CA PRO A 476 -7.34 -13.09 -34.85
C PRO A 476 -7.39 -12.38 -36.20
N ARG A 477 -8.03 -11.19 -36.23
CA ARG A 477 -8.19 -10.38 -37.43
C ARG A 477 -7.13 -9.30 -37.57
N LEU A 478 -6.19 -9.21 -36.64
CA LEU A 478 -5.10 -8.24 -36.69
C LEU A 478 -4.31 -8.39 -38.00
N ALA A 479 -4.32 -7.34 -38.82
CA ALA A 479 -3.74 -7.34 -40.16
C ALA A 479 -2.44 -6.51 -40.23
N TRP A 480 -2.31 -5.47 -39.41
CA TRP A 480 -1.15 -4.59 -39.40
C TRP A 480 -0.95 -3.95 -38.02
N GLN A 481 0.28 -3.49 -37.76
CA GLN A 481 0.58 -2.64 -36.62
C GLN A 481 1.63 -1.56 -36.97
N LEU A 482 1.51 -0.41 -36.31
CA LEU A 482 2.45 0.69 -36.32
C LEU A 482 2.85 0.97 -34.87
N CYS A 483 4.15 0.91 -34.57
CA CYS A 483 4.70 1.14 -33.24
C CYS A 483 5.55 2.41 -33.27
N ILE A 484 5.13 3.44 -32.53
CA ILE A 484 5.75 4.77 -32.55
C ILE A 484 6.35 5.06 -31.16
N PRO A 485 7.68 5.07 -31.01
CA PRO A 485 8.30 5.42 -29.74
C PRO A 485 8.19 6.93 -29.48
N ILE A 486 7.74 7.29 -28.28
CA ILE A 486 7.66 8.67 -27.81
C ILE A 486 8.82 8.90 -26.85
N SER A 487 9.62 9.94 -27.13
CA SER A 487 10.85 10.25 -26.39
C SER A 487 10.73 11.54 -25.60
N ASP A 488 11.51 11.66 -24.53
CA ASP A 488 11.69 12.91 -23.80
C ASP A 488 12.69 13.86 -24.50
N ASP A 489 12.90 15.04 -23.90
CA ASP A 489 13.86 16.05 -24.37
C ASP A 489 15.30 15.54 -24.43
N THR A 490 15.63 14.49 -23.66
CA THR A 490 16.93 13.81 -23.67
C THR A 490 17.03 12.73 -24.75
N LYS A 491 16.00 12.60 -25.60
CA LYS A 491 15.84 11.57 -26.64
C LYS A 491 15.80 10.14 -26.08
N ARG A 492 15.42 9.95 -24.83
CA ARG A 492 15.16 8.65 -24.23
C ARG A 492 13.69 8.29 -24.46
N ALA A 493 13.42 7.13 -25.06
CA ALA A 493 12.05 6.65 -25.22
C ALA A 493 11.41 6.48 -23.83
N ARG A 494 10.24 7.07 -23.60
CA ARG A 494 9.45 6.96 -22.36
C ARG A 494 8.41 5.85 -22.45
N PHE A 495 7.69 5.80 -23.59
CA PHE A 495 6.74 4.72 -23.93
C PHE A 495 6.65 4.57 -25.46
N THR A 496 5.97 3.52 -25.93
CA THR A 496 5.69 3.29 -27.36
C THR A 496 4.20 3.23 -27.59
N VAL A 497 3.68 4.05 -28.50
CA VAL A 497 2.26 3.98 -28.92
C VAL A 497 2.13 2.90 -29.99
N GLN A 498 1.30 1.89 -29.71
CA GLN A 498 0.96 0.85 -30.66
C GLN A 498 -0.39 1.19 -31.29
N ILE A 499 -0.43 1.25 -32.61
CA ILE A 499 -1.65 1.39 -33.42
C ILE A 499 -1.79 0.10 -34.22
N SER A 500 -2.97 -0.49 -34.25
CA SER A 500 -3.20 -1.77 -34.89
C SER A 500 -4.59 -1.85 -35.52
N GLY A 501 -4.77 -2.62 -36.58
CA GLY A 501 -6.06 -2.70 -37.26
C GLY A 501 -6.30 -3.99 -38.03
N ASP A 502 -7.55 -4.21 -38.42
CA ASP A 502 -7.99 -5.40 -39.17
C ASP A 502 -8.11 -5.17 -40.69
N ALA A 503 -8.02 -3.92 -41.14
CA ALA A 503 -8.02 -3.59 -42.55
C ALA A 503 -6.78 -4.19 -43.25
N LYS A 504 -6.98 -4.91 -44.35
CA LYS A 504 -5.88 -5.46 -45.15
C LYS A 504 -5.27 -4.34 -46.00
N LEU A 505 -4.26 -3.67 -45.47
CA LEU A 505 -3.60 -2.56 -46.14
C LEU A 505 -2.83 -3.04 -47.38
N PRO A 506 -2.94 -2.35 -48.53
CA PRO A 506 -2.30 -2.76 -49.78
C PRO A 506 -0.79 -2.44 -49.75
N ALA A 507 0.03 -3.47 -49.55
CA ALA A 507 1.50 -3.34 -49.44
C ALA A 507 2.19 -2.68 -50.65
N ALA A 508 1.55 -2.73 -51.83
CA ALA A 508 2.08 -2.17 -53.07
C ALA A 508 1.55 -0.76 -53.40
N ASP A 509 0.67 -0.21 -52.56
CA ASP A 509 0.13 1.15 -52.77
C ASP A 509 1.13 2.19 -52.23
N PRO A 510 1.66 3.09 -53.07
CA PRO A 510 2.62 4.11 -52.61
C PRO A 510 2.01 5.06 -51.57
N ARG A 511 0.68 5.23 -51.55
CA ARG A 511 -0.01 6.09 -50.57
C ARG A 511 0.07 5.55 -49.14
N LEU A 512 0.40 4.28 -48.96
CA LEU A 512 0.56 3.66 -47.64
C LEU A 512 1.73 4.26 -46.87
N GLU A 513 2.84 4.55 -47.55
CA GLU A 513 4.03 5.15 -46.91
C GLU A 513 3.74 6.58 -46.45
N ASP A 514 3.00 7.35 -47.25
CA ASP A 514 2.53 8.69 -46.90
C ASP A 514 1.59 8.64 -45.68
N ALA A 515 0.63 7.71 -45.66
CA ALA A 515 -0.30 7.51 -44.56
C ALA A 515 0.42 7.15 -43.24
N ILE A 516 1.42 6.26 -43.30
CA ILE A 516 2.25 5.89 -42.13
C ILE A 516 3.01 7.10 -41.61
N THR A 517 3.61 7.87 -42.51
CA THR A 517 4.39 9.07 -42.16
C THR A 517 3.51 10.15 -41.52
N GLU A 518 2.29 10.34 -42.04
CA GLU A 518 1.31 11.27 -41.50
C GLU A 518 0.83 10.85 -40.09
N MET A 519 0.51 9.56 -39.91
CA MET A 519 0.17 9.02 -38.59
C MET A 519 1.32 9.20 -37.60
N GLU A 520 2.56 8.86 -38.00
CA GLU A 520 3.74 9.00 -37.16
C GLU A 520 3.95 10.44 -36.70
N SER A 521 3.94 11.40 -37.63
CA SER A 521 4.14 12.82 -37.33
C SER A 521 3.06 13.36 -36.40
N SER A 522 1.80 13.03 -36.68
CA SER A 522 0.65 13.49 -35.90
C SER A 522 0.66 12.95 -34.47
N VAL A 523 0.95 11.65 -34.31
CA VAL A 523 1.02 10.99 -33.00
C VAL A 523 2.18 11.53 -32.19
N LYS A 524 3.37 11.70 -32.79
CA LYS A 524 4.53 12.31 -32.11
C LYS A 524 4.21 13.72 -31.65
N GLY A 525 3.64 14.55 -32.52
CA GLY A 525 3.25 15.93 -32.16
C GLY A 525 2.24 15.97 -31.02
N PHE A 526 1.22 15.13 -31.07
CA PHE A 526 0.18 15.06 -30.05
C PHE A 526 0.70 14.59 -28.69
N PHE A 527 1.45 13.49 -28.65
CA PHE A 527 1.98 12.96 -27.39
C PHE A 527 3.09 13.83 -26.78
N ASN A 528 3.85 14.58 -27.60
CA ASN A 528 4.80 15.56 -27.07
C ASN A 528 4.10 16.70 -26.33
N LEU A 529 2.96 17.18 -26.82
CA LEU A 529 2.15 18.17 -26.10
C LEU A 529 1.60 17.63 -24.78
N ILE A 530 1.14 16.36 -24.78
CA ILE A 530 0.70 15.68 -23.55
C ILE A 530 1.84 15.56 -22.54
N ILE A 531 3.05 15.21 -23.00
CA ILE A 531 4.23 15.11 -22.14
C ILE A 531 4.58 16.48 -21.55
N GLN A 532 4.53 17.55 -22.34
CA GLN A 532 4.80 18.90 -21.86
C GLN A 532 3.79 19.31 -20.79
N GLU A 533 2.49 19.09 -21.02
CA GLU A 533 1.43 19.39 -20.03
C GLU A 533 1.61 18.55 -18.75
N LEU A 534 2.06 17.30 -18.86
CA LEU A 534 2.39 16.47 -17.70
C LEU A 534 3.66 16.92 -16.96
N SER A 535 4.66 17.43 -17.68
CA SER A 535 5.91 17.96 -17.09
C SER A 535 5.65 19.24 -16.30
N GLU A 536 4.81 20.13 -16.82
CA GLU A 536 4.38 21.36 -16.12
C GLU A 536 3.62 21.05 -14.81
N LEU A 537 2.98 19.88 -14.72
CA LEU A 537 2.35 19.38 -13.49
C LEU A 537 3.33 18.71 -12.50
N GLU A 538 4.52 18.32 -12.96
CA GLU A 538 5.59 17.69 -12.17
C GLU A 538 6.47 18.74 -11.46
N ASP A 539 6.73 19.90 -12.07
CA ASP A 539 7.60 20.94 -11.51
C ASP A 539 7.06 21.67 -10.26
N ASP A 540 5.76 21.54 -9.94
CA ASP A 540 5.15 22.34 -8.89
C ASP A 540 5.47 21.87 -7.46
N HIS A 541 6.05 20.67 -7.24
CA HIS A 541 6.70 20.30 -5.97
C HIS A 541 7.69 19.17 -6.19
N GLY A 542 8.99 19.49 -6.11
CA GLY A 542 10.08 18.56 -6.27
C GLY A 542 9.98 17.37 -5.31
N LEU A 543 9.94 16.16 -5.89
CA LEU A 543 10.38 14.88 -5.35
C LEU A 543 9.93 13.78 -6.33
N GLU A 544 10.67 13.59 -7.43
CA GLU A 544 10.71 12.31 -8.18
C GLU A 544 11.88 12.30 -9.19
N GLU A 545 13.12 12.31 -8.68
CA GLU A 545 14.33 12.10 -9.50
C GLU A 545 14.71 10.61 -9.68
N HIS A 546 13.86 9.71 -9.19
CA HIS A 546 14.06 8.28 -9.34
C HIS A 546 12.78 7.66 -9.88
N HIS A 547 12.93 6.80 -10.90
CA HIS A 547 11.90 5.99 -11.58
C HIS A 547 11.42 6.46 -12.96
N LEU A 548 12.38 6.80 -13.85
CA LEU A 548 12.26 6.67 -15.31
C LEU A 548 13.31 5.70 -15.88
#